data_AF-A0A246RK58-F1
#
_entry.id   AF-A0A246RK58-F1
#
_cell.length_a   1.000
_cell.length_b   1.000
_cell.length_c   1.000
_cell.angle_alpha   90.00
_cell.angle_beta   90.00
_cell.angle_gamma   90.00
#
_symmetry.space_group_name_H-M   'P 1'
#
loop_
_entity.id
_entity.type
_entity.pdbx_description
1 polymer ?
#
loop_
_entity_poly.entity_id
_entity_poly.type
_entity_poly.pdbx_seq_one_letter_code
_entity_poly.pdbx_strand_id
1 'polypeptide(L)'
;MPARILDQALAFLAAAAVTTTPIGPSDMVDIGWHTFLLYSRDYSEFCDRIAGRFIHHEPEDGSEWPTVPARGAVPLARAVDAIAAVGYQIDRPLWRGKADCTQCHAGCTDSPTR
;
A
#
# COMPACT_ATOMS: atom_id res chain seq x y z
N MET A 1 3.33 11.11 -12.47
CA MET A 1 3.41 10.60 -11.08
C MET A 1 2.05 10.18 -10.53
N PRO A 2 0.98 11.01 -10.54
CA PRO A 2 -0.32 10.61 -9.97
C PRO A 2 -0.94 9.35 -10.60
N ALA A 3 -0.92 9.25 -11.93
CA ALA A 3 -1.46 8.07 -12.62
C ALA A 3 -0.75 6.76 -12.26
N ARG A 4 0.58 6.80 -12.02
CA ARG A 4 1.36 5.63 -11.58
C ARG A 4 0.97 5.18 -10.18
N ILE A 5 0.68 6.14 -9.30
CA ILE A 5 0.24 5.86 -7.92
C ILE A 5 -1.14 5.21 -7.93
N LEU A 6 -2.08 5.78 -8.68
CA LEU A 6 -3.42 5.20 -8.81
C LEU A 6 -3.36 3.80 -9.42
N ASP A 7 -2.58 3.61 -10.49
CA ASP A 7 -2.38 2.31 -11.12
C ASP A 7 -1.93 1.23 -10.11
N GLN A 8 -0.93 1.53 -9.29
CA GLN A 8 -0.46 0.61 -8.27
C GLN A 8 -1.46 0.40 -7.12
N ALA A 9 -2.28 1.40 -6.78
CA ALA A 9 -3.37 1.25 -5.81
C ALA A 9 -4.46 0.31 -6.33
N LEU A 10 -4.83 0.41 -7.61
CA LEU A 10 -5.79 -0.51 -8.22
C LEU A 10 -5.24 -1.94 -8.28
N ALA A 11 -3.96 -2.11 -8.64
CA ALA A 11 -3.30 -3.41 -8.62
C ALA A 11 -3.26 -4.03 -7.22
N PHE A 12 -2.96 -3.22 -6.20
CA PHE A 12 -3.02 -3.64 -4.80
C PHE A 12 -4.41 -4.10 -4.38
N LEU A 13 -5.46 -3.34 -4.69
CA LEU A 13 -6.83 -3.70 -4.34
C LEU A 13 -7.29 -4.98 -5.03
N ALA A 14 -6.89 -5.18 -6.29
CA ALA A 14 -7.18 -6.42 -7.00
C ALA A 14 -6.47 -7.63 -6.38
N ALA A 15 -5.22 -7.47 -5.92
CA ALA A 15 -4.54 -8.51 -5.17
C ALA A 15 -5.21 -8.78 -3.80
N ALA A 16 -5.61 -7.72 -3.09
CA ALA A 16 -6.32 -7.81 -1.81
C ALA A 16 -7.69 -8.49 -1.93
N ALA A 17 -8.34 -8.40 -3.10
CA ALA A 17 -9.61 -9.06 -3.37
C ALA A 17 -9.53 -10.59 -3.30
N VAL A 18 -8.39 -11.17 -3.69
CA VAL A 18 -8.22 -12.62 -3.85
C VAL A 18 -7.26 -13.26 -2.84
N THR A 19 -6.54 -12.45 -2.05
CA THR A 19 -5.58 -12.95 -1.07
C THR A 19 -6.28 -13.32 0.24
N THR A 20 -5.90 -14.46 0.84
CA THR A 20 -6.47 -14.93 2.12
C THR A 20 -5.66 -14.48 3.33
N THR A 21 -4.42 -14.07 3.13
CA THR A 21 -3.54 -13.50 4.16
C THR A 21 -3.58 -11.97 4.12
N PRO A 22 -3.40 -11.29 5.27
CA PRO A 22 -3.31 -9.84 5.28
C PRO A 22 -2.12 -9.34 4.45
N ILE A 23 -2.36 -8.32 3.63
CA ILE A 23 -1.37 -7.54 2.88
C ILE A 23 -1.60 -6.05 3.15
N GLY A 24 -0.54 -5.24 3.12
CA GLY A 24 -0.61 -3.79 3.33
C GLY A 24 0.05 -3.02 2.17
N PRO A 25 -0.46 -1.83 1.81
CA PRO A 25 0.16 -0.98 0.80
C PRO A 25 1.44 -0.30 1.35
N SER A 26 2.27 0.26 0.47
CA SER A 26 3.27 1.26 0.87
C SER A 26 2.61 2.63 1.10
N ASP A 27 3.29 3.55 1.79
CA ASP A 27 2.80 4.92 2.04
C ASP A 27 2.26 5.61 0.76
N MET A 28 3.00 5.49 -0.35
CA MET A 28 2.62 6.14 -1.60
C MET A 28 1.40 5.48 -2.25
N VAL A 29 1.31 4.16 -2.20
CA VAL A 29 0.16 3.41 -2.75
C VAL A 29 -1.08 3.63 -1.87
N ASP A 30 -0.90 3.74 -0.57
CA ASP A 30 -1.96 4.05 0.40
C ASP A 30 -2.55 5.45 0.16
N ILE A 31 -1.73 6.46 -0.17
CA ILE A 31 -2.22 7.78 -0.61
C ILE A 31 -3.11 7.64 -1.85
N GLY A 32 -2.74 6.77 -2.80
CA GLY A 32 -3.53 6.47 -3.98
C GLY A 32 -4.89 5.87 -3.63
N TRP A 33 -4.92 4.89 -2.72
CA TRP A 33 -6.15 4.27 -2.24
C TRP A 33 -7.04 5.26 -1.47
N HIS A 34 -6.48 6.04 -0.56
CA HIS A 34 -7.18 7.13 0.13
C HIS A 34 -7.82 8.12 -0.83
N THR A 35 -7.09 8.52 -1.87
CA THR A 35 -7.62 9.42 -2.89
C THR A 35 -8.77 8.75 -3.65
N PHE A 36 -8.63 7.47 -4.02
CA PHE A 36 -9.68 6.74 -4.73
C PHE A 36 -10.97 6.57 -3.91
N LEU A 37 -10.86 6.36 -2.59
CA LEU A 37 -12.01 6.31 -1.67
C LEU A 37 -12.90 7.57 -1.75
N LEU A 38 -12.33 8.74 -2.05
CA LEU A 38 -13.09 9.98 -2.19
C LEU A 38 -14.02 9.97 -3.41
N TYR A 39 -13.71 9.17 -4.43
CA TYR A 39 -14.57 8.94 -5.60
C TYR A 39 -15.53 7.78 -5.31
N SER A 40 -16.37 7.97 -4.28
CA SER A 40 -17.12 6.89 -3.62
C SER A 40 -17.97 6.02 -4.55
N ARG A 41 -18.58 6.60 -5.59
CA ARG A 41 -19.32 5.84 -6.61
C ARG A 41 -18.40 4.90 -7.38
N ASP A 42 -17.33 5.43 -7.96
CA ASP A 42 -16.38 4.66 -8.75
C ASP A 42 -15.67 3.61 -7.89
N TYR A 43 -15.35 3.96 -6.65
CA TYR A 43 -14.77 3.03 -5.67
C TYR A 43 -15.71 1.86 -5.37
N SER A 44 -16.98 2.14 -5.08
CA SER A 44 -17.97 1.09 -4.82
C SER A 44 -18.16 0.16 -6.01
N GLU A 45 -18.28 0.70 -7.22
CA GLU A 45 -18.42 -0.08 -8.45
C GLU A 45 -17.17 -0.93 -8.72
N PHE A 46 -15.98 -0.36 -8.53
CA PHE A 46 -14.72 -1.08 -8.65
C PHE A 46 -14.66 -2.26 -7.68
N CYS A 47 -14.99 -2.05 -6.40
CA CYS A 47 -14.99 -3.11 -5.40
C CYS A 47 -15.96 -4.25 -5.77
N ASP A 48 -17.18 -3.91 -6.20
CA ASP A 48 -18.15 -4.90 -6.63
C ASP A 48 -17.67 -5.69 -7.86
N ARG A 49 -17.05 -5.01 -8.83
CA ARG A 49 -16.53 -5.66 -10.04
C ARG A 49 -15.34 -6.58 -9.79
N ILE A 50 -14.43 -6.19 -8.91
CA ILE A 50 -13.15 -6.89 -8.71
C ILE A 50 -13.21 -7.90 -7.55
N ALA A 51 -13.96 -7.59 -6.50
CA ALA A 51 -14.03 -8.41 -5.30
C ALA A 51 -15.42 -9.00 -5.03
N GLY A 52 -16.48 -8.54 -5.73
CA GLY A 52 -17.86 -8.91 -5.43
C GLY A 52 -18.37 -8.41 -4.08
N ARG A 53 -17.62 -7.51 -3.43
CA ARG A 53 -17.89 -6.95 -2.10
C ARG A 53 -17.09 -5.66 -1.92
N PHE A 54 -17.54 -4.79 -1.01
CA PHE A 54 -16.78 -3.61 -0.61
C PHE A 54 -15.44 -4.00 0.03
N ILE A 55 -14.34 -3.33 -0.36
CA ILE A 55 -13.05 -3.46 0.31
C ILE A 55 -12.96 -2.31 1.33
N HIS A 56 -13.04 -2.64 2.62
CA HIS A 56 -12.91 -1.63 3.67
C HIS A 56 -11.45 -1.27 3.88
N HIS A 57 -11.17 0.04 3.95
CA HIS A 57 -9.90 0.54 4.44
C HIS A 57 -9.93 0.55 5.96
N GLU A 58 -8.93 -0.07 6.56
CA GLU A 58 -8.69 -0.04 8.00
C GLU A 58 -7.32 0.63 8.19
N PRO A 59 -7.26 1.85 8.74
CA PRO A 59 -5.99 2.51 9.02
C PRO A 59 -5.13 1.69 9.98
N GLU A 60 -3.81 1.64 9.76
CA GLU A 60 -2.91 1.17 10.81
C GLU A 60 -2.82 2.25 11.90
N ASP A 61 -3.23 1.88 13.11
CA ASP A 61 -3.51 2.76 14.25
C ASP A 61 -2.28 3.61 14.63
N GLY A 62 -2.22 4.84 14.11
CA GLY A 62 -1.42 5.94 14.64
C GLY A 62 -2.28 7.12 15.12
N SER A 63 -3.60 7.00 15.04
CA SER A 63 -4.54 8.01 15.52
C SER A 63 -4.73 7.86 17.04
N GLU A 64 -4.85 8.99 17.75
CA GLU A 64 -5.05 9.06 19.21
C GLU A 64 -6.38 8.43 19.70
N TRP A 65 -7.10 7.68 18.85
CA TRP A 65 -8.38 7.07 19.21
C TRP A 65 -8.18 5.68 19.84
N PRO A 66 -8.50 5.47 21.13
CA PRO A 66 -7.82 4.47 21.95
C PRO A 66 -8.40 3.04 21.89
N THR A 67 -9.06 2.65 20.80
CA THR A 67 -9.94 1.46 20.87
C THR A 67 -9.51 0.25 20.07
N VAL A 68 -8.49 0.34 19.21
CA VAL A 68 -7.98 -0.80 18.45
C VAL A 68 -6.50 -1.00 18.76
N PRO A 69 -6.07 -2.20 19.19
CA PRO A 69 -4.64 -2.50 19.31
C PRO A 69 -4.03 -2.57 17.91
N ALA A 70 -2.94 -1.83 17.71
CA ALA A 70 -2.20 -1.79 16.45
C ALA A 70 -2.01 -3.20 15.88
N ARG A 71 -2.61 -3.46 14.72
CA ARG A 71 -2.28 -4.64 13.94
C ARG A 71 -0.81 -4.53 13.57
N GLY A 72 -0.01 -5.51 14.00
CA GLY A 72 1.43 -5.49 13.73
C GLY A 72 1.73 -5.32 12.24
N ALA A 73 2.80 -4.58 11.93
CA ALA A 73 3.16 -4.22 10.56
C ALA A 73 3.21 -5.44 9.63
N VAL A 74 2.51 -5.36 8.49
CA VAL A 74 2.53 -6.40 7.46
C VAL A 74 3.70 -6.12 6.50
N PRO A 75 4.56 -7.09 6.18
CA PRO A 75 5.69 -6.85 5.27
C PRO A 75 5.22 -6.45 3.86
N LEU A 76 5.76 -5.34 3.32
CA LEU A 76 5.46 -4.87 1.95
C LEU A 76 5.72 -5.94 0.87
N ALA A 77 6.71 -6.81 1.10
CA ALA A 77 7.02 -7.92 0.21
C ALA A 77 5.79 -8.82 -0.05
N ARG A 78 4.91 -9.00 0.94
CA ARG A 78 3.69 -9.81 0.75
C ARG A 78 2.73 -9.18 -0.25
N ALA A 79 2.57 -7.86 -0.22
CA ALA A 79 1.73 -7.16 -1.18
C ALA A 79 2.33 -7.23 -2.59
N VAL A 80 3.65 -7.02 -2.70
CA VAL A 80 4.41 -7.15 -3.96
C VAL A 80 4.25 -8.55 -4.55
N ASP A 81 4.42 -9.59 -3.75
CA ASP A 81 4.27 -10.98 -4.18
C ASP A 81 2.83 -11.29 -4.61
N ALA A 82 1.83 -10.80 -3.87
CA ALA A 82 0.42 -10.97 -4.21
C ALA A 82 0.06 -10.29 -5.53
N ILE A 83 0.55 -9.07 -5.77
CA ILE A 83 0.36 -8.33 -7.03
C ILE A 83 1.00 -9.06 -8.20
N ALA A 84 2.22 -9.59 -8.02
CA ALA A 84 2.88 -10.41 -9.04
C ALA A 84 2.09 -11.69 -9.33
N ALA A 85 1.56 -12.35 -8.31
CA ALA A 85 0.83 -13.62 -8.45
C ALA A 85 -0.47 -13.48 -9.25
N VAL A 86 -1.12 -12.31 -9.20
CA VAL A 86 -2.31 -12.02 -10.03
C VAL A 86 -1.96 -11.43 -11.41
N GLY A 87 -0.66 -11.27 -11.72
CA GLY A 87 -0.18 -10.93 -13.06
C GLY A 87 -0.05 -9.42 -13.35
N TYR A 88 -0.20 -8.54 -12.35
CA TYR A 88 -0.04 -7.10 -12.55
C TYR A 88 1.43 -6.67 -12.52
N GLN A 89 1.72 -5.57 -13.22
CA GLN A 89 3.06 -4.98 -13.26
C GLN A 89 3.35 -4.20 -11.98
N ILE A 90 4.59 -4.32 -11.51
CA ILE A 90 5.04 -3.70 -10.26
C ILE A 90 5.94 -2.50 -10.56
N ASP A 91 5.49 -1.33 -10.17
CA ASP A 91 6.28 -0.12 -10.18
C ASP A 91 7.15 -0.04 -8.91
N ARG A 92 8.30 -0.73 -8.92
CA ARG A 92 9.18 -0.90 -7.76
C ARG A 92 9.51 0.40 -6.99
N PRO A 93 9.76 1.56 -7.64
CA PRO A 93 9.89 2.85 -6.95
C PRO A 93 8.75 3.21 -5.98
N LEU A 94 7.51 2.79 -6.26
CA LEU A 94 6.34 3.08 -5.42
C LEU A 94 6.16 2.08 -4.28
N TRP A 95 6.83 0.92 -4.32
CA TRP A 95 6.77 -0.14 -3.31
C TRP A 95 7.97 -0.14 -2.36
N ARG A 96 8.29 1.03 -1.82
CA ARG A 96 9.38 1.22 -0.85
C ARG A 96 8.80 1.78 0.45
N GLY A 97 9.23 1.24 1.58
CA GLY A 97 8.97 1.86 2.88
C GLY A 97 9.81 3.12 3.07
N LYS A 98 9.54 3.90 4.11
CA LYS A 98 10.47 4.94 4.56
C LYS A 98 11.84 4.30 4.75
N ALA A 99 12.85 4.87 4.12
CA ALA A 99 14.22 4.51 4.45
C ALA A 99 14.46 4.97 5.89
N ASP A 100 14.83 4.05 6.77
CA ASP A 100 15.44 4.39 8.06
C ASP A 100 16.82 4.98 7.79
N CYS A 101 16.83 6.21 7.31
CA CYS A 101 18.03 7.03 7.22
C CYS A 101 18.39 7.42 8.65
N THR A 102 19.08 6.53 9.35
CA THR A 102 19.65 6.79 10.68
C THR A 102 20.71 7.90 10.67
N GLN A 103 21.06 8.42 9.49
CA GLN A 103 22.13 9.41 9.29
C GLN A 103 21.68 10.78 8.78
N CYS A 104 20.37 11.08 8.68
CA CYS A 104 19.91 12.43 8.28
C CYS A 104 20.40 13.55 9.22
N HIS A 105 20.79 13.23 10.45
CA HIS A 105 21.35 14.18 11.41
C HIS A 105 22.90 14.22 11.45
N ALA A 106 23.59 13.35 10.69
CA ALA A 106 25.05 13.20 10.74
C ALA A 106 25.77 13.59 9.43
N GLY A 107 25.06 14.16 8.46
CA GLY A 107 25.61 14.53 7.15
C GLY A 107 25.75 13.30 6.23
N CYS A 108 25.21 13.40 5.01
CA CYS A 108 25.33 12.35 4.02
C CYS A 108 26.79 12.18 3.60
N THR A 109 27.45 11.12 4.10
CA THR A 109 28.71 10.64 3.55
C THR A 109 28.46 9.35 2.79
N ASP A 110 28.55 9.42 1.46
CA ASP A 110 28.74 8.23 0.64
C ASP A 110 30.07 7.59 1.03
N SER A 111 30.05 6.33 1.45
CA SER A 111 31.25 5.51 1.51
C SER A 111 30.90 4.11 1.03
N PRO A 112 31.30 3.73 -0.21
CA PRO A 112 31.18 2.36 -0.65
C PRO A 112 32.33 1.58 -0.03
N THR A 113 32.04 0.75 0.97
CA THR A 113 32.99 -0.29 1.39
C THR A 113 32.67 -1.59 0.67
N ARG A 114 33.39 -1.74 -0.45
CA ARG A 114 34.01 -2.95 -1.01
C ARG A 114 33.32 -4.31 -0.84
#